data_AF-A0A2V5S529-F1
#
_entry.id   AF-A0A2V5S529-F1
#
_cell.length_a   1.000
_cell.length_b   1.000
_cell.length_c   1.000
_cell.angle_alpha   90.00
_cell.angle_beta   90.00
_cell.angle_gamma   90.00
#
_symmetry.space_group_name_H-M   'P 1'
#
loop_
_entity.id
_entity.type
_entity.pdbx_description
1 polymer ?
#
loop_
_entity_poly.entity_id
_entity_poly.type
_entity_poly.pdbx_seq_one_letter_code
_entity_poly.pdbx_strand_id
1 'polypeptide(L)' 'MSAYVIVEIDVVDPTGYEEYKKLAGATVEKYGGKYIVRGGPTETLEGDWKPKRIVVLEFESMQRA' A
#
# COMPACT_ATOMS: atom_id res chain seq x y z
N MET A 1 -19.70 -3.66 1.00
CA MET A 1 -18.86 -3.05 2.07
C MET A 1 -17.46 -2.95 1.52
N SER A 2 -16.79 -1.80 1.67
CA SER A 2 -15.42 -1.63 1.21
C SER A 2 -14.47 -2.63 1.89
N ALA A 3 -13.42 -3.01 1.17
CA ALA A 3 -12.32 -3.82 1.68
C ALA A 3 -11.00 -3.03 1.61
N TYR A 4 -10.10 -3.29 2.56
CA TYR A 4 -8.83 -2.59 2.65
C TYR A 4 -7.66 -3.56 2.64
N VAL A 5 -6.67 -3.28 1.79
CA VAL A 5 -5.37 -3.97 1.82
C VAL A 5 -4.36 -3.03 2.44
N ILE A 6 -3.78 -3.45 3.56
CA ILE A 6 -2.78 -2.69 4.32
C ILE A 6 -1.44 -3.40 4.13
N VAL A 7 -0.45 -2.67 3.60
CA VAL A 7 0.87 -3.21 3.29
C VAL A 7 1.93 -2.41 4.03
N GLU A 8 2.73 -3.10 4.83
CA GLU A 8 3.99 -2.60 5.34
C GLU A 8 5.13 -3.05 4.42
N ILE A 9 5.99 -2.12 4.02
CA ILE A 9 7.05 -2.38 3.05
C ILE A 9 8.40 -1.96 3.66
N ASP A 10 9.35 -2.91 3.65
CA ASP A 10 10.77 -2.61 3.80
C ASP A 10 11.42 -2.59 2.40
N VAL A 11 11.84 -1.41 1.95
CA VAL A 11 12.48 -1.24 0.65
C VAL A 11 13.98 -1.51 0.80
N VAL A 12 14.39 -2.73 0.47
CA VAL A 12 15.79 -3.16 0.52
C VAL A 12 16.56 -2.93 -0.79
N ASP A 13 15.84 -2.81 -1.91
CA ASP A 13 16.36 -2.41 -3.23
C ASP A 13 15.52 -1.25 -3.79
N PRO A 14 15.99 0.00 -3.67
CA PRO A 14 15.27 1.17 -4.17
C PRO A 14 15.04 1.14 -5.69
N THR A 15 15.98 0.61 -6.47
CA THR A 15 15.89 0.61 -7.94
C THR A 15 14.83 -0.37 -8.40
N GLY A 16 14.87 -1.61 -7.89
CA GLY A 16 13.86 -2.61 -8.18
C GLY A 16 12.46 -2.19 -7.70
N TYR A 17 12.39 -1.49 -6.56
CA TYR A 17 11.11 -0.98 -6.04
C TYR A 17 10.47 0.07 -6.95
N GLU A 18 11.26 0.96 -7.56
CA GLU A 18 10.73 1.95 -8.50
C GLU A 18 10.12 1.31 -9.74
N GLU A 19 10.73 0.26 -10.30
CA GLU A 19 10.18 -0.51 -11.41
C GLU A 19 8.89 -1.25 -11.02
N TYR A 20 8.89 -1.92 -9.86
CA TYR A 20 7.68 -2.54 -9.30
C TYR A 20 6.55 -1.52 -9.14
N LYS A 21 6.85 -0.33 -8.58
CA LYS A 21 5.86 0.71 -8.28
C LYS A 21 5.15 1.21 -9.54
N LYS A 22 5.85 1.29 -10.67
CA LYS A 22 5.26 1.64 -11.98
C LYS A 22 4.23 0.60 -12.44
N LEU A 23 4.53 -0.69 -12.26
CA LEU A 23 3.65 -1.80 -12.66
C LEU A 23 2.46 -1.98 -11.71
N ALA A 24 2.70 -1.86 -10.40
CA ALA A 24 1.70 -2.09 -9.37
C ALA A 24 0.50 -1.13 -9.47
N GLY A 25 0.74 0.13 -9.89
CA GLY A 25 -0.32 1.12 -10.09
C GLY A 25 -1.41 0.65 -11.05
N ALA A 26 -1.00 0.17 -12.23
CA ALA A 26 -1.92 -0.31 -13.26
C ALA A 26 -2.72 -1.55 -12.81
N THR A 27 -2.09 -2.46 -12.07
CA THR A 27 -2.78 -3.63 -11.52
C THR A 27 -3.84 -3.22 -10.50
N VAL A 28 -3.51 -2.33 -9.56
CA VAL A 28 -4.47 -1.87 -8.55
C VAL A 28 -5.68 -1.20 -9.21
N GLU A 29 -5.46 -0.32 -10.19
CA GLU A 29 -6.53 0.34 -10.92
C GLU A 29 -7.41 -0.65 -11.71
N LYS A 30 -6.80 -1.65 -12.37
CA LYS A 30 -7.50 -2.70 -13.12
C LYS A 30 -8.53 -3.44 -12.25
N TYR A 31 -8.24 -3.65 -10.98
CA TYR A 31 -9.14 -4.32 -10.03
C TYR A 31 -10.04 -3.34 -9.25
N GLY A 32 -10.01 -2.04 -9.58
CA GLY A 32 -10.84 -1.01 -8.96
C GLY A 32 -10.33 -0.56 -7.59
N GLY A 33 -9.07 -0.86 -7.28
CA GLY A 33 -8.42 -0.42 -6.06
C GLY A 33 -8.01 1.05 -6.14
N LYS A 34 -8.03 1.73 -4.99
CA LYS A 34 -7.65 3.13 -4.85
C LYS A 34 -6.56 3.25 -3.79
N TYR A 35 -5.47 3.94 -4.11
CA TYR A 35 -4.47 4.30 -3.11
C TYR A 35 -5.01 5.42 -2.23
N ILE A 36 -5.29 5.13 -0.96
CA ILE A 36 -5.69 6.13 0.04
C ILE A 36 -4.54 6.54 0.96
N VAL A 37 -3.54 5.66 1.12
CA VAL A 37 -2.23 5.97 1.72
C VAL A 37 -1.15 5.35 0.83
N ARG A 38 -0.08 6.09 0.51
CA ARG A 38 1.00 5.59 -0.37
C ARG A 38 2.40 5.98 0.09
N GLY A 39 2.72 5.63 1.34
CA GLY A 39 4.04 5.85 1.94
C GLY A 39 4.30 7.28 2.36
N GLY A 40 3.29 7.95 2.92
CA GLY A 40 3.46 9.23 3.60
C GLY A 40 4.14 9.09 4.97
N PRO A 41 4.46 10.20 5.64
CA PRO A 41 4.99 10.20 7.01
C PRO A 41 4.06 9.38 7.92
N THR A 42 4.65 8.53 8.75
CA THR A 42 3.93 7.67 9.69
C THR A 42 4.43 7.95 11.10
N GLU A 43 3.50 8.10 12.04
CA GLU A 43 3.78 8.29 13.46
C GLU A 43 3.12 7.16 14.24
N THR A 44 3.90 6.48 15.08
CA THR A 44 3.40 5.44 15.98
C THR A 44 2.87 6.09 17.24
N LEU A 45 1.56 6.02 17.45
CA LEU A 45 0.90 6.61 18.64
C LEU A 45 1.05 5.72 19.88
N GLU A 46 1.05 4.40 19.70
CA GLU A 46 1.12 3.41 20.78
C GLU A 46 1.98 2.20 20.38
N GLY A 47 2.65 1.59 21.36
CA GLY A 47 3.49 0.40 21.17
C GLY A 47 4.88 0.70 20.62
N ASP A 48 5.53 -0.33 20.09
CA ASP A 48 6.91 -0.30 19.59
C ASP A 48 7.01 -0.54 18.07
N TRP A 49 5.88 -0.50 17.37
CA TRP A 49 5.83 -0.66 15.92
C TRP A 49 6.58 0.49 15.23
N LYS A 50 7.48 0.15 14.31
CA LYS A 50 8.32 1.12 13.57
C LYS A 50 8.24 0.86 12.07
N PRO A 51 7.07 1.08 11.45
CA PRO A 51 6.91 0.79 10.04
C PRO A 51 7.76 1.72 9.20
N LYS A 52 8.45 1.17 8.20
CA LYS A 52 9.27 1.95 7.26
C LYS A 52 8.42 2.66 6.21
N ARG A 53 7.39 1.97 5.70
CA ARG A 53 6.49 2.49 4.67
C ARG A 53 5.15 1.79 4.76
N ILE A 54 4.07 2.55 4.86
CA ILE A 54 2.71 2.03 4.85
C ILE A 54 1.99 2.41 3.56
N VAL A 55 1.32 1.45 2.96
CA VAL A 55 0.41 1.64 1.83
C VAL A 55 -0.96 1.09 2.23
N VAL A 56 -2.02 1.84 1.95
CA VAL A 56 -3.40 1.39 2.15
C VAL A 56 -4.15 1.54 0.84
N LEU A 57 -4.76 0.45 0.41
CA LEU A 57 -5.62 0.38 -0.76
C LEU A 57 -7.06 0.16 -0.33
N GLU A 58 -8.00 0.90 -0.93
CA GLU A 58 -9.44 0.68 -0.78
C GLU A 58 -10.01 0.04 -2.04
N PHE A 59 -10.85 -0.99 -1.85
CA PHE A 59 -11.62 -1.66 -2.88
C PHE A 59 -13.11 -1.66 -2.53
N GLU A 60 -13.99 -1.78 -3.52
CA GLU A 60 -15.45 -1.77 -3.29
C GLU A 60 -15.97 -2.97 -2.48
N SER A 61 -15.24 -4.10 -2.50
CA SER A 61 -15.60 -5.36 -1.86
C SER A 61 -14.41 -6.28 -1.63
N MET A 62 -14.58 -7.27 -0.74
CA MET A 62 -13.55 -8.28 -0.45
C MET A 62 -13.17 -9.13 -1.66
N GLN A 63 -14.10 -9.36 -2.60
CA GLN A 63 -13.83 -10.13 -3.82
C GLN A 63 -12.97 -9.37 -4.83
N ARG A 64 -12.89 -8.04 -4.68
CA ARG A 64 -12.12 -7.15 -5.56
C ARG A 64 -10.75 -6.79 -5.00
N ALA A 65 -10.58 -6.92 -3.68
CA ALA A 65 -9.31 -6.79 -2.98
C ALA A 65 -8.43 -8.03 -3.22
#